data_AF-A0A970L7P5-F1
#
_entry.id   AF-A0A970L7P5-F1
#
_cell.length_a   1.000
_cell.length_b   1.000
_cell.length_c   1.000
_cell.angle_alpha   90.00
_cell.angle_beta   90.00
_cell.angle_gamma   90.00
#
_symmetry.space_group_name_H-M   'P 1'
#
loop_
_entity.id
_entity.type
_entity.pdbx_description
1 polymer ?
#
loop_
_entity_poly.entity_id
_entity_poly.type
_entity_poly.pdbx_seq_one_letter_code
_entity_poly.pdbx_strand_id
1 'polypeptide(L)'
;MNEREVQYFKQKHLSDAGFLQLFELIEKHRKKDDEEIEIIIKAQGFKNLAYLKHTLLQKLLDAILSSKQSKDEQAEILYELILIKSLREKKLIPLAVKKWEAVYKQCLQKGFATHIQLLLHERWHLSLEKEKFNSVKEYTDFIEFYLDHSHSYEKLTRIRQLERKSRMLMKKSYFVDEKDDQLLKDLAVNLKFLSGEMKYFDQEYQILYNAAQSYIHFLQHNFNDAYFSARSCFGYLKESRKSFCRFNENFTLQFLKYYSDLLFLVNRKEEIPELLSTLKKISFSTDYFTGQQQIIIFLIDNRLAHKEYNYDEVKKLYLESKNHLDEWLEKCALEWRPVLLGSISISAYVSGLPQKGLYFLYQYEKSYAKSFRKEILSFFYLFGVLLAYESKDYEVFNTTYHKAYMHFYRNPEHYPIFDEIMKPMRKAFEKYDNESRAKIFEKILNRIEVSGDSGYYQILFSYFDFPSWFRSKIENLSYVDYKLKYAKNKNPAS
;
A
#
# COMPACT_ATOMS: atom_id res chain seq x y z
N MET A 1 -4.77 23.49 -1.40
CA MET A 1 -3.41 24.02 -1.64
C MET A 1 -2.67 24.08 -0.32
N ASN A 2 -1.37 23.84 -0.33
CA ASN A 2 -0.52 24.07 0.85
C ASN A 2 -0.17 25.57 0.98
N GLU A 3 0.29 26.01 2.16
CA GLU A 3 0.60 27.42 2.43
C GLU A 3 1.57 28.06 1.42
N ARG A 4 2.48 27.27 0.86
CA ARG A 4 3.44 27.75 -0.15
C ARG A 4 2.81 27.97 -1.52
N GLU A 5 1.92 27.08 -1.96
CA GLU A 5 1.14 27.24 -3.18
C GLU A 5 0.24 28.48 -3.09
N VAL A 6 -0.34 28.72 -1.90
CA VAL A 6 -1.12 29.92 -1.60
C VAL A 6 -0.24 31.17 -1.69
N GLN A 7 0.93 31.17 -1.05
CA GLN A 7 1.88 32.29 -1.14
C GLN A 7 2.34 32.55 -2.58
N TYR A 8 2.60 31.49 -3.35
CA TYR A 8 3.03 31.62 -4.74
C TYR A 8 1.91 32.18 -5.63
N PHE A 9 0.67 31.72 -5.46
CA PHE A 9 -0.49 32.30 -6.13
C PHE A 9 -0.65 33.79 -5.80
N LYS A 10 -0.54 34.15 -4.52
CA LYS A 10 -0.62 35.54 -4.07
C LYS A 10 0.48 36.41 -4.68
N GLN A 11 1.72 35.92 -4.77
CA GLN A 11 2.85 36.64 -5.37
C GLN A 11 2.71 36.79 -6.90
N LYS A 12 2.27 35.75 -7.61
CA LYS A 12 2.16 35.75 -9.08
C LYS A 12 0.99 36.59 -9.60
N HIS A 13 -0.05 36.78 -8.78
CA HIS A 13 -1.28 37.50 -9.15
C HIS A 13 -1.51 38.79 -8.33
N LEU A 14 -0.44 39.40 -7.80
CA LEU A 14 -0.49 40.72 -7.12
C LEU A 14 -1.17 41.81 -7.97
N SER A 15 -1.07 41.71 -9.30
CA SER A 15 -1.69 42.65 -10.25
C SER A 15 -3.17 42.40 -10.53
N ASP A 16 -3.75 41.31 -10.01
CA ASP A 16 -5.10 40.83 -10.35
C ASP A 16 -6.00 40.81 -9.09
N ALA A 17 -6.17 41.99 -8.48
CA ALA A 17 -6.76 42.19 -7.15
C ALA A 17 -8.15 41.54 -6.97
N GLY A 18 -8.98 41.50 -8.01
CA GLY A 18 -10.31 40.88 -7.95
C GLY A 18 -10.26 39.36 -7.79
N PHE A 19 -9.30 38.68 -8.42
CA PHE A 19 -9.13 37.24 -8.26
C PHE A 19 -8.45 36.87 -6.95
N LEU A 20 -7.56 37.73 -6.46
CA LEU A 20 -6.95 37.58 -5.13
C LEU A 20 -8.02 37.64 -4.03
N GLN A 21 -8.90 38.64 -4.09
CA GLN A 21 -10.02 38.79 -3.16
C GLN A 21 -10.98 37.59 -3.22
N LEU A 22 -11.33 37.12 -4.42
CA LEU A 22 -12.17 35.94 -4.60
C LEU A 22 -11.53 34.67 -3.99
N PHE A 23 -10.23 34.49 -4.21
CA PHE A 23 -9.47 33.37 -3.65
C PHE A 23 -9.45 33.40 -2.11
N GLU A 24 -9.13 34.55 -1.51
CA GLU A 24 -9.11 34.72 -0.05
C GLU A 24 -10.48 34.52 0.59
N LEU A 25 -11.55 34.94 -0.11
CA LEU A 25 -12.93 34.73 0.34
C LEU A 25 -13.28 33.24 0.41
N ILE A 26 -12.90 32.47 -0.62
CA ILE A 26 -13.12 31.01 -0.68
C ILE A 26 -12.27 30.32 0.39
N GLU A 27 -11.00 30.69 0.54
CA GLU A 27 -10.10 30.10 1.53
C GLU A 27 -10.61 30.31 2.96
N LYS A 28 -11.09 31.53 3.27
CA LYS A 28 -11.68 31.88 4.58
C LYS A 28 -12.94 31.08 4.92
N HIS A 29 -13.64 30.56 3.91
CA HIS A 29 -14.89 29.82 4.05
C HIS A 29 -14.80 28.35 3.63
N ARG A 30 -13.59 27.77 3.54
CA ARG A 30 -13.31 26.37 3.15
C ARG A 30 -14.19 25.28 3.79
N LYS A 31 -14.73 25.52 5.00
CA LYS A 31 -15.52 24.54 5.76
C LYS A 31 -17.04 24.62 5.51
N LYS A 32 -17.49 25.57 4.69
CA LYS A 32 -18.90 25.76 4.35
C LYS A 32 -19.26 25.00 3.09
N ASP A 33 -20.54 24.68 2.93
CA ASP A 33 -21.05 24.04 1.73
C ASP A 33 -21.02 25.00 0.53
N ASP A 34 -20.92 24.43 -0.68
CA ASP A 34 -20.74 25.17 -1.93
C ASP A 34 -21.84 26.21 -2.18
N GLU A 35 -23.08 25.90 -1.78
CA GLU A 35 -24.23 26.80 -1.91
C GLU A 35 -24.10 28.05 -1.01
N GLU A 36 -23.59 27.89 0.21
CA GLU A 36 -23.36 29.02 1.13
C GLU A 36 -22.24 29.93 0.63
N ILE A 37 -21.19 29.33 0.08
CA ILE A 37 -20.05 30.07 -0.49
C ILE A 37 -20.51 30.89 -1.70
N GLU A 38 -21.35 30.33 -2.58
CA GLU A 38 -21.90 31.08 -3.72
C GLU A 38 -22.73 32.30 -3.31
N ILE A 39 -23.53 32.18 -2.23
CA ILE A 39 -24.32 33.30 -1.69
C ILE A 39 -23.37 34.42 -1.21
N ILE A 40 -22.31 34.07 -0.49
CA ILE A 40 -21.33 35.03 0.04
C ILE A 40 -20.57 35.71 -1.11
N ILE A 41 -20.19 34.98 -2.16
CA ILE A 41 -19.50 35.53 -3.33
C ILE A 41 -20.41 36.49 -4.12
N LYS A 42 -21.69 36.14 -4.33
CA LYS A 42 -22.66 37.03 -4.99
C LYS A 42 -22.90 38.31 -4.18
N ALA A 43 -22.99 38.20 -2.84
CA ALA A 43 -23.17 39.33 -1.94
C ALA A 43 -21.99 40.32 -1.97
N GLN A 44 -20.79 39.85 -2.32
CA GLN A 44 -19.57 40.68 -2.49
C GLN A 44 -19.47 41.34 -3.88
N GLY A 45 -20.50 41.20 -4.74
CA GLY A 45 -20.58 41.90 -6.02
C GLY A 45 -19.95 41.18 -7.23
N PHE A 46 -19.46 39.95 -7.05
CA PHE A 46 -18.93 39.14 -8.15
C PHE A 46 -20.07 38.61 -9.03
N LYS A 47 -20.12 39.06 -10.29
CA LYS A 47 -21.05 38.59 -11.33
C LYS A 47 -20.38 37.54 -12.23
N ASN A 48 -21.14 36.66 -12.88
CA ASN A 48 -20.63 35.56 -13.73
C ASN A 48 -19.70 34.57 -13.00
N LEU A 49 -20.21 33.97 -11.93
CA LEU A 49 -19.53 32.93 -11.14
C LEU A 49 -18.95 31.79 -11.98
N ALA A 50 -19.63 31.33 -13.04
CA ALA A 50 -19.12 30.25 -13.87
C ALA A 50 -17.80 30.60 -14.57
N TYR A 51 -17.70 31.81 -15.13
CA TYR A 51 -16.49 32.33 -15.75
C TYR A 51 -15.39 32.56 -14.70
N LEU A 52 -15.73 33.20 -13.59
CA LEU A 52 -14.78 33.44 -12.49
C LEU A 52 -14.24 32.13 -11.90
N LYS A 53 -15.09 31.11 -11.72
CA LYS A 53 -14.68 29.77 -11.29
C LYS A 53 -13.70 29.14 -12.27
N HIS A 54 -14.00 29.18 -13.58
CA HIS A 54 -13.14 28.63 -14.61
C HIS A 54 -11.78 29.35 -14.70
N THR A 55 -11.78 30.68 -14.71
CA THR A 55 -10.55 31.49 -14.78
C THR A 55 -9.73 31.39 -13.50
N LEU A 56 -10.37 31.37 -12.33
CA LEU A 56 -9.69 31.12 -11.05
C LEU A 56 -9.08 29.72 -11.04
N LEU A 57 -9.81 28.70 -11.51
CA LEU A 57 -9.27 27.34 -11.64
C LEU A 57 -8.04 27.31 -12.56
N GLN A 58 -8.08 27.96 -13.73
CA GLN A 58 -6.90 28.05 -14.62
C GLN A 58 -5.71 28.73 -13.94
N LYS A 59 -5.92 29.89 -13.30
CA LYS A 59 -4.84 30.60 -12.58
C LYS A 59 -4.29 29.78 -11.40
N LEU A 60 -5.14 29.05 -10.69
CA LEU A 60 -4.73 28.15 -9.61
C LEU A 60 -3.93 26.97 -10.17
N LEU A 61 -4.38 26.34 -11.25
CA LEU A 61 -3.66 25.26 -11.92
C LEU A 61 -2.30 25.74 -12.43
N ASP A 62 -2.21 26.93 -13.01
CA ASP A 62 -0.95 27.54 -13.46
C ASP A 62 -0.01 27.85 -12.30
N ALA A 63 -0.53 28.34 -11.18
CA ALA A 63 0.26 28.59 -9.98
C ALA A 63 0.79 27.27 -9.38
N ILE A 64 -0.06 26.24 -9.31
CA ILE A 64 0.32 24.90 -8.85
C ILE A 64 1.40 24.31 -9.77
N LEU A 65 1.24 24.39 -11.10
CA LEU A 65 2.22 23.91 -12.08
C LEU A 65 3.55 24.65 -11.98
N SER A 66 3.53 25.99 -11.95
CA SER A 66 4.76 26.79 -11.82
C SER A 66 5.47 26.55 -10.48
N SER A 67 4.72 26.40 -9.37
CA SER A 67 5.31 26.09 -8.07
C SER A 67 6.00 24.72 -8.06
N LYS A 68 5.41 23.72 -8.72
CA LYS A 68 6.00 22.37 -8.88
C LYS A 68 7.20 22.33 -9.83
N GLN A 69 7.16 23.08 -10.94
CA GLN A 69 8.27 23.13 -11.91
C GLN A 69 9.59 23.58 -11.31
N SER A 70 9.56 24.47 -10.30
CA SER A 70 10.78 24.93 -9.64
C SER A 70 11.50 23.84 -8.81
N LYS A 71 10.90 22.67 -8.62
CA LYS A 71 11.43 21.58 -7.77
C LYS A 71 11.41 20.19 -8.39
N ASP A 72 10.73 20.01 -9.52
CA ASP A 72 10.57 18.70 -10.15
C ASP A 72 11.69 18.45 -11.17
N GLU A 73 12.67 17.65 -10.75
CA GLU A 73 13.83 17.25 -11.55
C GLU A 73 13.43 16.52 -12.85
N GLN A 74 12.27 15.85 -12.90
CA GLN A 74 11.78 15.22 -14.14
C GLN A 74 11.18 16.26 -15.08
N ALA A 75 10.43 17.22 -14.55
CA ALA A 75 9.88 18.31 -15.34
C ALA A 75 10.99 19.16 -15.98
N GLU A 76 12.07 19.45 -15.24
CA GLU A 76 13.24 20.15 -15.78
C GLU A 76 13.85 19.41 -16.98
N ILE A 77 13.99 18.08 -16.89
CA ILE A 77 14.53 17.27 -17.99
C ILE A 77 13.60 17.26 -19.21
N LEU A 78 12.29 17.26 -19.01
CA LEU A 78 11.33 17.39 -20.11
C LEU A 78 11.44 18.76 -20.79
N TYR A 79 11.64 19.84 -20.02
CA TYR A 79 11.92 21.15 -20.58
C TYR A 79 13.21 21.17 -21.40
N GLU A 80 14.26 20.55 -20.89
CA GLU A 80 15.52 20.45 -21.61
C GLU A 80 15.38 19.63 -22.89
N LEU A 81 14.56 18.58 -22.90
CA LEU A 81 14.22 17.84 -24.11
C LEU A 81 13.46 18.71 -25.12
N ILE A 82 12.51 19.53 -24.69
CA ILE A 82 11.80 20.49 -25.56
C ILE A 82 12.79 21.52 -26.15
N LEU A 83 13.74 22.00 -25.34
CA LEU A 83 14.78 22.90 -25.83
C LEU A 83 15.67 22.22 -26.87
N ILE A 84 16.08 20.96 -26.66
CA ILE A 84 16.86 20.18 -27.64
C ILE A 84 16.08 20.07 -28.96
N LYS A 85 14.79 19.74 -28.91
CA LYS A 85 13.91 19.69 -30.10
C LYS A 85 13.82 21.03 -30.81
N SER A 86 13.64 22.11 -30.06
CA SER A 86 13.56 23.48 -30.59
C SER A 86 14.86 23.91 -31.27
N LEU A 87 16.02 23.52 -30.71
CA LEU A 87 17.33 23.77 -31.31
C LEU A 87 17.52 22.98 -32.61
N ARG A 88 17.06 21.72 -32.65
CA ARG A 88 17.03 20.90 -33.86
C ARG A 88 16.18 21.52 -34.95
N GLU A 89 14.93 21.87 -34.64
CA GLU A 89 14.00 22.51 -35.60
C GLU A 89 14.56 23.83 -36.17
N LYS A 90 15.33 24.56 -35.37
CA LYS A 90 16.06 25.78 -35.80
C LYS A 90 17.39 25.50 -36.49
N LYS A 91 17.73 24.23 -36.78
CA LYS A 91 18.96 23.76 -37.42
C LYS A 91 20.26 24.07 -36.65
N LEU A 92 20.17 24.29 -35.33
CA LEU A 92 21.32 24.52 -34.44
C LEU A 92 21.90 23.20 -33.91
N ILE A 93 22.26 22.29 -34.81
CA ILE A 93 22.60 20.88 -34.51
C ILE A 93 23.76 20.72 -33.50
N PRO A 94 24.89 21.44 -33.61
CA PRO A 94 26.00 21.28 -32.66
C PRO A 94 25.61 21.61 -31.21
N LEU A 95 24.78 22.64 -31.02
CA LEU A 95 24.27 23.04 -29.70
C LEU A 95 23.27 22.02 -29.16
N ALA A 96 22.38 21.51 -30.01
CA ALA A 96 21.42 20.47 -29.66
C ALA A 96 22.13 19.20 -29.18
N VAL A 97 23.18 18.75 -29.88
CA VAL A 97 23.97 17.57 -29.50
C VAL A 97 24.69 17.77 -28.16
N LYS A 98 25.37 18.92 -27.97
CA LYS A 98 26.06 19.21 -26.70
C LYS A 98 25.09 19.20 -25.52
N LYS A 99 23.90 19.78 -25.70
CA LYS A 99 22.85 19.80 -24.68
C LYS A 99 22.31 18.40 -24.42
N TRP A 100 22.07 17.63 -25.48
CA TRP A 100 21.64 16.23 -25.39
C TRP A 100 22.60 15.38 -24.55
N GLU A 101 23.91 15.47 -24.80
CA GLU A 101 24.93 14.68 -24.06
C GLU A 101 24.91 14.98 -22.55
N ALA A 102 24.76 16.26 -22.20
CA ALA A 102 24.67 16.69 -20.80
C ALA A 102 23.41 16.14 -20.12
N VAL A 103 22.26 16.29 -20.76
CA VAL A 103 20.96 15.82 -20.23
C VAL A 103 20.92 14.29 -20.17
N TYR A 104 21.48 13.60 -21.16
CA TYR A 104 21.57 12.14 -21.19
C TYR A 104 22.39 11.59 -20.03
N LYS A 105 23.57 12.17 -19.76
CA LYS A 105 24.40 11.80 -18.59
C LYS A 105 23.68 12.04 -17.28
N GLN A 106 22.97 13.16 -17.16
CA GLN A 106 22.14 13.46 -15.99
C GLN A 106 21.03 12.43 -15.80
N CYS A 107 20.32 12.06 -16.87
CA CYS A 107 19.28 11.03 -16.83
C CYS A 107 19.82 9.65 -16.44
N LEU A 108 21.02 9.27 -16.91
CA LEU A 108 21.69 8.03 -16.53
C LEU A 108 22.02 8.00 -15.03
N GLN A 109 22.61 9.08 -14.51
CA GLN A 109 22.92 9.20 -13.08
C GLN A 109 21.68 9.14 -12.20
N LYS A 110 20.56 9.71 -12.66
CA LYS A 110 19.28 9.74 -11.93
C LYS A 110 18.40 8.51 -12.16
N GLY A 111 18.74 7.63 -13.11
CA GLY A 111 17.98 6.43 -13.43
C GLY A 111 16.64 6.69 -14.12
N PHE A 112 16.51 7.77 -14.90
CA PHE A 112 15.25 8.15 -15.54
C PHE A 112 15.01 7.43 -16.87
N ALA A 113 14.73 6.12 -16.80
CA ALA A 113 14.59 5.23 -17.96
C ALA A 113 13.70 5.76 -19.10
N THR A 114 12.52 6.31 -18.76
CA THR A 114 11.59 6.87 -19.75
C THR A 114 12.15 8.11 -20.45
N HIS A 115 12.85 8.97 -19.72
CA HIS A 115 13.49 10.16 -20.31
C HIS A 115 14.67 9.77 -21.19
N ILE A 116 15.42 8.73 -20.80
CA ILE A 116 16.51 8.16 -21.61
C ILE A 116 15.97 7.67 -22.97
N GLN A 117 14.83 6.99 -23.00
CA GLN A 117 14.18 6.59 -24.25
C GLN A 117 13.80 7.77 -25.14
N LEU A 118 13.15 8.78 -24.56
CA LEU A 118 12.80 10.00 -25.31
C LEU A 118 14.04 10.70 -25.86
N LEU A 119 15.12 10.74 -25.07
CA LEU A 119 16.41 11.29 -25.49
C LEU A 119 17.03 10.44 -26.60
N LEU A 120 17.00 9.11 -26.53
CA LEU A 120 17.55 8.26 -27.59
C LEU A 120 16.79 8.40 -28.90
N HIS A 121 15.47 8.50 -28.84
CA HIS A 121 14.64 8.82 -30.00
C HIS A 121 15.01 10.20 -30.58
N GLU A 122 15.24 11.20 -29.71
CA GLU A 122 15.70 12.51 -30.16
C GLU A 122 17.12 12.45 -30.74
N ARG A 123 18.00 11.60 -30.20
CA ARG A 123 19.35 11.38 -30.71
C ARG A 123 19.34 10.80 -32.11
N TRP A 124 18.39 9.90 -32.39
CA TRP A 124 18.16 9.33 -33.71
C TRP A 124 17.85 10.41 -34.75
N HIS A 125 16.93 11.33 -34.43
CA HIS A 125 16.64 12.45 -35.32
C HIS A 125 17.84 13.38 -35.53
N LEU A 126 18.54 13.72 -34.45
CA LEU A 126 19.77 14.51 -34.54
C LEU A 126 20.83 13.83 -35.40
N SER A 127 20.93 12.50 -35.39
CA SER A 127 21.86 11.76 -36.25
C SER A 127 21.44 11.69 -37.72
N LEU A 128 20.14 11.73 -38.02
CA LEU A 128 19.66 11.81 -39.41
C LEU A 128 19.94 13.18 -40.04
N GLU A 129 19.84 14.25 -39.25
CA GLU A 129 20.08 15.62 -39.73
C GLU A 129 21.56 16.03 -39.68
N LYS A 130 22.36 15.37 -38.84
CA LYS A 130 23.80 15.56 -38.79
C LYS A 130 24.43 14.67 -39.87
N GLU A 131 24.83 15.26 -40.99
CA GLU A 131 25.48 14.60 -42.14
C GLU A 131 26.78 13.79 -41.83
N LYS A 132 27.18 13.56 -40.57
CA LYS A 132 28.46 12.89 -40.26
C LYS A 132 28.34 11.92 -39.08
N PHE A 133 28.01 10.67 -39.40
CA PHE A 133 28.78 9.56 -38.81
C PHE A 133 30.13 9.54 -39.54
N ASN A 134 31.23 9.46 -38.80
CA ASN A 134 32.57 9.50 -39.42
C ASN A 134 32.92 8.15 -40.07
N SER A 135 32.13 7.09 -39.83
CA SER A 135 32.28 5.77 -40.45
C SER A 135 30.98 4.96 -40.43
N VAL A 136 30.88 3.95 -41.31
CA VAL A 136 29.80 2.93 -41.28
C VAL A 136 29.76 2.21 -39.94
N LYS A 137 30.94 1.94 -39.35
CA LYS A 137 31.05 1.30 -38.04
C LYS A 137 30.38 2.13 -36.95
N GLU A 138 30.63 3.44 -36.90
CA GLU A 138 30.00 4.34 -35.92
C GLU A 138 28.47 4.36 -36.03
N TYR A 139 27.94 4.23 -37.26
CA TYR A 139 26.51 4.12 -37.51
C TYR A 139 25.93 2.78 -37.02
N THR A 140 26.58 1.67 -37.37
CA THR A 140 26.17 0.32 -36.93
C THR A 140 26.22 0.19 -35.41
N ASP A 141 27.31 0.63 -34.78
CA ASP A 141 27.47 0.61 -33.32
C ASP A 141 26.34 1.40 -32.62
N PHE A 142 25.94 2.54 -33.20
CA PHE A 142 24.82 3.33 -32.68
C PHE A 142 23.46 2.64 -32.85
N ILE A 143 23.21 2.01 -34.01
CA ILE A 143 21.98 1.24 -34.24
C ILE A 143 21.88 0.08 -33.26
N GLU A 144 22.93 -0.71 -33.12
CA GLU A 144 22.96 -1.86 -32.21
C GLU A 144 22.72 -1.41 -30.77
N PHE A 145 23.39 -0.34 -30.35
CA PHE A 145 23.16 0.27 -29.03
C PHE A 145 21.72 0.73 -28.84
N TYR A 146 21.13 1.40 -29.83
CA TYR A 146 19.74 1.89 -29.76
C TYR A 146 18.75 0.72 -29.68
N LEU A 147 18.92 -0.31 -30.52
CA LEU A 147 18.07 -1.50 -30.53
C LEU A 147 18.15 -2.28 -29.22
N ASP A 148 19.36 -2.54 -28.71
CA ASP A 148 19.59 -3.17 -27.41
C ASP A 148 18.86 -2.43 -26.28
N HIS A 149 18.97 -1.10 -26.30
CA HIS A 149 18.36 -0.25 -25.30
C HIS A 149 16.82 -0.22 -25.41
N SER A 150 16.30 -0.15 -26.63
CA SER A 150 14.86 -0.26 -26.92
C SER A 150 14.29 -1.59 -26.41
N HIS A 151 14.95 -2.71 -26.69
CA HIS A 151 14.54 -4.03 -26.19
C HIS A 151 14.57 -4.11 -24.66
N SER A 152 15.61 -3.58 -24.02
CA SER A 152 15.68 -3.54 -22.55
C SER A 152 14.55 -2.71 -21.94
N TYR A 153 14.20 -1.59 -22.57
CA TYR A 153 13.09 -0.77 -22.11
C TYR A 153 11.72 -1.37 -22.37
N GLU A 154 11.54 -2.11 -23.47
CA GLU A 154 10.33 -2.88 -23.73
C GLU A 154 10.11 -3.92 -22.62
N LYS A 155 11.17 -4.68 -22.28
CA LYS A 155 11.15 -5.62 -21.14
C LYS A 155 10.81 -4.91 -19.83
N LEU A 156 11.44 -3.76 -19.54
CA LEU A 156 11.14 -2.95 -18.36
C LEU A 156 9.67 -2.51 -18.31
N THR A 157 9.12 -2.10 -19.44
CA THR A 157 7.72 -1.67 -19.56
C THR A 157 6.78 -2.85 -19.32
N ARG A 158 7.10 -4.02 -19.89
CA ARG A 158 6.31 -5.23 -19.69
C ARG A 158 6.34 -5.70 -18.23
N ILE A 159 7.49 -5.65 -17.55
CA ILE A 159 7.54 -6.01 -16.12
C ILE A 159 6.79 -5.01 -15.25
N ARG A 160 6.85 -3.69 -15.54
CA ARG A 160 6.02 -2.68 -14.85
C ARG A 160 4.53 -2.99 -14.97
N GLN A 161 4.07 -3.48 -16.13
CA GLN A 161 2.68 -3.87 -16.32
C GLN A 161 2.32 -5.13 -15.52
N LEU A 162 3.17 -6.15 -15.54
CA LEU A 162 2.95 -7.38 -14.79
C LEU A 162 2.93 -7.13 -13.28
N GLU A 163 3.90 -6.36 -12.75
CA GLU A 163 3.96 -5.94 -11.35
C GLU A 163 2.68 -5.20 -10.94
N ARG A 164 2.22 -4.24 -11.74
CA ARG A 164 0.99 -3.49 -11.43
C ARG A 164 -0.23 -4.40 -11.38
N LYS A 165 -0.33 -5.35 -12.32
CA LYS A 165 -1.45 -6.31 -12.36
C LYS A 165 -1.43 -7.26 -11.17
N SER A 166 -0.28 -7.85 -10.83
CA SER A 166 -0.16 -8.75 -9.67
C SER A 166 -0.39 -8.02 -8.35
N ARG A 167 0.14 -6.80 -8.21
CA ARG A 167 -0.13 -5.94 -7.04
C ARG A 167 -1.59 -5.54 -6.93
N MET A 168 -2.28 -5.30 -8.05
CA MET A 168 -3.71 -5.01 -8.04
C MET A 168 -4.53 -6.20 -7.51
N LEU A 169 -4.18 -7.42 -7.90
CA LEU A 169 -4.78 -8.63 -7.32
C LEU A 169 -4.57 -8.68 -5.80
N MET A 170 -3.34 -8.46 -5.34
CA MET A 170 -3.01 -8.39 -3.91
C MET A 170 -3.84 -7.34 -3.14
N LYS A 171 -4.14 -6.19 -3.76
CA LYS A 171 -5.01 -5.16 -3.15
C LYS A 171 -6.46 -5.58 -3.08
N LYS A 172 -6.96 -6.30 -4.09
CA LYS A 172 -8.35 -6.76 -4.18
C LYS A 172 -8.62 -7.81 -3.10
N SER A 173 -7.80 -8.85 -3.03
CA SER A 173 -7.83 -9.84 -1.95
C SER A 173 -6.61 -10.74 -1.98
N TYR A 174 -6.27 -11.31 -0.82
CA TYR A 174 -5.33 -12.43 -0.74
C TYR A 174 -6.00 -13.77 -1.07
N PHE A 175 -7.32 -13.79 -1.25
CA PHE A 175 -8.06 -14.92 -1.79
C PHE A 175 -8.35 -14.68 -3.27
N VAL A 176 -7.93 -15.63 -4.09
CA VAL A 176 -8.10 -15.55 -5.55
C VAL A 176 -9.43 -16.21 -5.90
N ASP A 177 -10.35 -15.43 -6.44
CA ASP A 177 -11.63 -15.96 -6.94
C ASP A 177 -11.43 -16.65 -8.31
N GLU A 178 -12.38 -17.48 -8.74
CA GLU A 178 -12.27 -18.22 -10.02
C GLU A 178 -11.98 -17.32 -11.23
N LYS A 179 -12.45 -16.07 -11.20
CA LYS A 179 -12.23 -15.10 -12.28
C LYS A 179 -10.79 -14.59 -12.30
N ASP A 180 -10.20 -14.37 -11.12
CA ASP A 180 -8.83 -13.91 -10.98
C ASP A 180 -7.80 -15.05 -11.12
N ASP A 181 -8.20 -16.32 -10.93
CA ASP A 181 -7.29 -17.47 -11.04
C ASP A 181 -6.69 -17.62 -12.45
N GLN A 182 -7.50 -17.44 -13.49
CA GLN A 182 -6.99 -17.44 -14.86
C GLN A 182 -6.00 -16.30 -15.10
N LEU A 183 -6.30 -15.10 -14.59
CA LEU A 183 -5.40 -13.95 -14.69
C LEU A 183 -4.08 -14.22 -13.94
N LEU A 184 -4.13 -14.84 -12.76
CA LEU A 184 -2.94 -15.21 -11.99
C LEU A 184 -2.05 -16.20 -12.76
N LYS A 185 -2.66 -17.21 -13.39
CA LYS A 185 -1.96 -18.17 -14.26
C LYS A 185 -1.28 -17.48 -15.44
N ASP A 186 -1.99 -16.57 -16.12
CA ASP A 186 -1.45 -15.80 -17.24
C ASP A 186 -0.28 -14.89 -16.80
N LEU A 187 -0.38 -14.28 -15.63
CA LEU A 187 0.70 -13.47 -15.05
C LEU A 187 1.94 -14.32 -14.76
N ALA A 188 1.78 -15.51 -14.18
CA ALA A 188 2.88 -16.43 -13.88
C ALA A 188 3.61 -16.89 -15.16
N VAL A 189 2.86 -17.22 -16.21
CA VAL A 189 3.42 -17.60 -17.52
C VAL A 189 4.18 -16.43 -18.15
N ASN A 190 3.57 -15.24 -18.20
CA ASN A 190 4.21 -14.06 -18.77
C ASN A 190 5.47 -13.63 -18.02
N LEU A 191 5.51 -13.78 -16.70
CA LEU A 191 6.69 -13.46 -15.90
C LEU A 191 7.87 -14.37 -16.24
N LYS A 192 7.64 -15.67 -16.44
CA LYS A 192 8.70 -16.62 -16.84
C LYS A 192 9.37 -16.22 -18.16
N PHE A 193 8.60 -15.73 -19.13
CA PHE A 193 9.15 -15.25 -20.41
C PHE A 193 10.05 -14.02 -20.28
N LEU A 194 9.97 -13.30 -19.16
CA LEU A 194 10.85 -12.16 -18.90
C LEU A 194 12.11 -12.56 -18.11
N SER A 195 12.22 -13.79 -17.61
CA SER A 195 13.41 -14.21 -16.87
C SER A 195 14.71 -13.97 -17.65
N GLY A 196 15.78 -13.59 -16.95
CA GLY A 196 17.09 -13.33 -17.54
C GLY A 196 17.65 -11.94 -17.20
N GLU A 197 18.89 -11.71 -17.61
CA GLU A 197 19.62 -10.48 -17.34
C GLU A 197 19.18 -9.33 -18.24
N MET A 198 19.23 -8.12 -17.69
CA MET A 198 18.99 -6.86 -18.40
C MET A 198 20.30 -6.08 -18.51
N LYS A 199 20.62 -5.63 -19.74
CA LYS A 199 21.82 -4.81 -19.99
C LYS A 199 21.68 -3.40 -19.42
N TYR A 200 20.46 -2.86 -19.44
CA TYR A 200 20.13 -1.52 -18.94
C TYR A 200 18.99 -1.59 -17.92
N PHE A 201 18.99 -0.69 -16.94
CA PHE A 201 17.96 -0.62 -15.88
C PHE A 201 17.85 -1.87 -15.01
N ASP A 202 18.93 -2.65 -14.90
CA ASP A 202 18.92 -3.95 -14.22
C ASP A 202 18.37 -3.83 -12.80
N GLN A 203 18.81 -2.84 -12.02
CA GLN A 203 18.33 -2.67 -10.65
C GLN A 203 16.81 -2.43 -10.53
N GLU A 204 16.23 -1.53 -11.35
CA GLU A 204 14.78 -1.31 -11.38
C GLU A 204 14.05 -2.59 -11.84
N TYR A 205 14.60 -3.23 -12.86
CA TYR A 205 14.05 -4.47 -13.39
C TYR A 205 14.02 -5.58 -12.34
N GLN A 206 15.13 -5.81 -11.64
CA GLN A 206 15.23 -6.80 -10.58
C GLN A 206 14.25 -6.51 -9.44
N ILE A 207 14.10 -5.24 -9.03
CA ILE A 207 13.09 -4.86 -8.02
C ILE A 207 11.68 -5.26 -8.47
N LEU A 208 11.29 -4.84 -9.68
CA LEU A 208 9.93 -5.09 -10.18
C LEU A 208 9.67 -6.57 -10.48
N TYR A 209 10.67 -7.27 -11.01
CA TYR A 209 10.61 -8.70 -11.29
C TYR A 209 10.42 -9.51 -10.01
N ASN A 210 11.28 -9.30 -9.02
CA ASN A 210 11.21 -10.00 -7.74
C ASN A 210 9.95 -9.65 -6.95
N ALA A 211 9.48 -8.38 -7.01
CA ALA A 211 8.20 -8.00 -6.43
C ALA A 211 7.02 -8.73 -7.10
N ALA A 212 6.94 -8.70 -8.43
CA ALA A 212 5.88 -9.38 -9.18
C ALA A 212 5.87 -10.89 -8.92
N GLN A 213 7.05 -11.52 -8.93
CA GLN A 213 7.22 -12.93 -8.62
C GLN A 213 6.73 -13.27 -7.22
N SER A 214 7.10 -12.45 -6.24
CA SER A 214 6.68 -12.62 -4.85
C SER A 214 5.16 -12.54 -4.71
N TYR A 215 4.51 -11.53 -5.32
CA TYR A 215 3.06 -11.41 -5.30
C TYR A 215 2.35 -12.61 -5.93
N ILE A 216 2.86 -13.12 -7.06
CA ILE A 216 2.30 -14.29 -7.72
C ILE A 216 2.43 -15.53 -6.83
N HIS A 217 3.61 -15.81 -6.28
CA HIS A 217 3.81 -16.93 -5.36
C HIS A 217 2.92 -16.82 -4.12
N PHE A 218 2.74 -15.62 -3.57
CA PHE A 218 1.88 -15.38 -2.43
C PHE A 218 0.42 -15.73 -2.73
N LEU A 219 -0.10 -15.26 -3.86
CA LEU A 219 -1.47 -15.55 -4.30
C LEU A 219 -1.68 -17.02 -4.67
N GLN A 220 -0.62 -17.73 -5.04
CA GLN A 220 -0.61 -19.19 -5.22
C GLN A 220 -0.43 -19.97 -3.91
N HIS A 221 -0.37 -19.28 -2.76
CA HIS A 221 -0.13 -19.84 -1.43
C HIS A 221 1.24 -20.53 -1.26
N ASN A 222 2.21 -20.23 -2.13
CA ASN A 222 3.60 -20.66 -2.02
C ASN A 222 4.41 -19.64 -1.20
N PHE A 223 4.12 -19.53 0.09
CA PHE A 223 4.63 -18.43 0.93
C PHE A 223 6.16 -18.43 1.10
N ASN A 224 6.81 -19.59 1.10
CA ASN A 224 8.27 -19.67 1.17
C ASN A 224 8.95 -19.11 -0.08
N ASP A 225 8.45 -19.47 -1.27
CA ASP A 225 8.96 -18.94 -2.53
C ASP A 225 8.64 -17.45 -2.68
N ALA A 226 7.47 -17.02 -2.19
CA ALA A 226 7.12 -15.61 -2.10
C ALA A 226 8.13 -14.85 -1.24
N TYR A 227 8.55 -15.43 -0.11
CA TYR A 227 9.52 -14.83 0.81
C TYR A 227 10.89 -14.67 0.17
N PHE A 228 11.41 -15.69 -0.53
CA PHE A 228 12.72 -15.59 -1.18
C PHE A 228 12.74 -14.48 -2.24
N SER A 229 11.73 -14.40 -3.10
CA SER A 229 11.62 -13.32 -4.09
C SER A 229 11.45 -11.95 -3.39
N ALA A 230 10.65 -11.85 -2.33
CA ALA A 230 10.49 -10.59 -1.61
C ALA A 230 11.80 -10.13 -0.95
N ARG A 231 12.55 -11.05 -0.36
CA ARG A 231 13.85 -10.76 0.27
C ARG A 231 14.86 -10.24 -0.74
N SER A 232 14.91 -10.83 -1.94
CA SER A 232 15.73 -10.31 -3.05
C SER A 232 15.33 -8.88 -3.44
N CYS A 233 14.03 -8.63 -3.64
CA CYS A 233 13.51 -7.27 -3.92
C CYS A 233 13.90 -6.28 -2.81
N PHE A 234 13.74 -6.66 -1.54
CA PHE A 234 14.12 -5.83 -0.41
C PHE A 234 15.62 -5.50 -0.41
N GLY A 235 16.48 -6.47 -0.76
CA GLY A 235 17.92 -6.27 -0.98
C GLY A 235 18.21 -5.13 -1.95
N TYR A 236 17.66 -5.20 -3.16
CA TYR A 236 17.83 -4.16 -4.17
C TYR A 236 17.23 -2.81 -3.75
N LEU A 237 16.10 -2.80 -3.03
CA LEU A 237 15.50 -1.57 -2.51
C LEU A 237 16.39 -0.85 -1.49
N LYS A 238 17.11 -1.58 -0.63
CA LYS A 238 18.06 -0.98 0.33
C LYS A 238 19.19 -0.22 -0.37
N GLU A 239 19.68 -0.77 -1.47
CA GLU A 239 20.74 -0.18 -2.30
C GLU A 239 20.23 1.01 -3.11
N SER A 240 18.96 0.96 -3.54
CA SER A 240 18.32 1.96 -4.42
C SER A 240 17.58 3.08 -3.70
N ARG A 241 17.82 3.31 -2.40
CA ARG A 241 17.01 4.24 -1.59
C ARG A 241 16.96 5.67 -2.14
N LYS A 242 18.08 6.17 -2.67
CA LYS A 242 18.20 7.55 -3.18
C LYS A 242 17.73 7.72 -4.63
N SER A 243 17.70 6.64 -5.40
CA SER A 243 17.28 6.63 -6.80
C SER A 243 15.83 6.13 -6.90
N PHE A 244 15.61 4.82 -6.81
CA PHE A 244 14.31 4.20 -7.07
C PHE A 244 13.24 4.60 -6.05
N CYS A 245 13.50 4.47 -4.74
CA CYS A 245 12.47 4.67 -3.71
C CYS A 245 11.91 6.10 -3.68
N ARG A 246 12.79 7.10 -3.88
CA ARG A 246 12.39 8.52 -3.91
C ARG A 246 11.37 8.83 -5.00
N PHE A 247 11.44 8.17 -6.15
CA PHE A 247 10.54 8.40 -7.28
C PHE A 247 9.40 7.38 -7.38
N ASN A 248 9.41 6.34 -6.53
CA ASN A 248 8.43 5.25 -6.55
C ASN A 248 7.80 5.02 -5.17
N GLU A 249 7.53 6.09 -4.44
CA GLU A 249 7.11 6.08 -3.03
C GLU A 249 5.93 5.16 -2.73
N ASN A 250 4.90 5.20 -3.59
CA ASN A 250 3.72 4.36 -3.45
C ASN A 250 4.04 2.86 -3.63
N PHE A 251 4.90 2.52 -4.60
CA PHE A 251 5.38 1.15 -4.74
C PHE A 251 6.19 0.74 -3.52
N THR A 252 7.14 1.57 -3.08
CA THR A 252 8.03 1.29 -1.96
C THR A 252 7.24 1.01 -0.68
N LEU A 253 6.29 1.87 -0.31
CA LEU A 253 5.50 1.69 0.91
C LEU A 253 4.60 0.45 0.82
N GLN A 254 3.97 0.19 -0.33
CA GLN A 254 3.16 -1.02 -0.53
C GLN A 254 3.97 -2.30 -0.46
N PHE A 255 5.16 -2.31 -1.07
CA PHE A 255 6.06 -3.45 -1.00
C PHE A 255 6.56 -3.67 0.42
N LEU A 256 7.01 -2.64 1.14
CA LEU A 256 7.53 -2.79 2.51
C LEU A 256 6.45 -3.24 3.50
N LYS A 257 5.21 -2.73 3.36
CA LYS A 257 4.07 -3.28 4.12
C LYS A 257 3.92 -4.76 3.79
N TYR A 258 3.75 -5.11 2.51
CA TYR A 258 3.57 -6.50 2.10
C TYR A 258 4.69 -7.42 2.63
N TYR A 259 5.94 -7.00 2.52
CA TYR A 259 7.08 -7.76 3.00
C TYR A 259 6.98 -8.00 4.51
N SER A 260 6.58 -6.99 5.30
CA SER A 260 6.33 -7.18 6.73
C SER A 260 5.26 -8.23 7.02
N ASP A 261 4.14 -8.22 6.28
CA ASP A 261 3.08 -9.22 6.46
C ASP A 261 3.59 -10.63 6.19
N LEU A 262 4.37 -10.77 5.11
CA LEU A 262 4.94 -12.03 4.69
C LEU A 262 5.96 -12.56 5.71
N LEU A 263 6.83 -11.71 6.25
CA LEU A 263 7.77 -12.09 7.32
C LEU A 263 7.04 -12.66 8.54
N PHE A 264 5.92 -12.06 8.96
CA PHE A 264 5.12 -12.59 10.05
C PHE A 264 4.42 -13.91 9.70
N LEU A 265 4.01 -14.08 8.43
CA LEU A 265 3.37 -15.30 7.95
C LEU A 265 4.34 -16.48 7.90
N VAL A 266 5.56 -16.28 7.37
CA VAL A 266 6.62 -17.31 7.32
C VAL A 266 7.47 -17.39 8.59
N ASN A 267 7.07 -16.68 9.66
CA ASN A 267 7.72 -16.67 10.97
C ASN A 267 9.21 -16.24 10.96
N ARG A 268 9.56 -15.27 10.11
CA ARG A 268 10.90 -14.66 9.95
C ARG A 268 11.02 -13.32 10.68
N LYS A 269 10.66 -13.30 11.97
CA LYS A 269 10.61 -12.06 12.76
C LYS A 269 11.99 -11.42 12.98
N GLU A 270 13.07 -12.19 12.86
CA GLU A 270 14.46 -11.75 12.99
C GLU A 270 14.85 -10.67 11.97
N GLU A 271 14.16 -10.56 10.84
CA GLU A 271 14.43 -9.56 9.79
C GLU A 271 13.66 -8.24 10.00
N ILE A 272 12.67 -8.21 10.91
CA ILE A 272 11.83 -7.04 11.16
C ILE A 272 12.64 -5.80 11.60
N PRO A 273 13.66 -5.91 12.48
CA PRO A 273 14.47 -4.75 12.86
C PRO A 273 15.19 -4.09 11.68
N GLU A 274 15.69 -4.89 10.72
CA GLU A 274 16.34 -4.36 9.52
C GLU A 274 15.33 -3.66 8.61
N LEU A 275 14.13 -4.24 8.45
CA LEU A 275 13.03 -3.63 7.71
C LEU A 275 12.64 -2.28 8.31
N LEU A 276 12.43 -2.20 9.62
CA LEU A 276 12.08 -0.95 10.32
C LEU A 276 13.19 0.10 10.20
N SER A 277 14.46 -0.30 10.36
CA SER A 277 15.61 0.58 10.19
C SER A 277 15.67 1.16 8.77
N THR A 278 15.39 0.32 7.77
CA THR A 278 15.35 0.73 6.36
C THR A 278 14.20 1.69 6.11
N LEU A 279 12.99 1.33 6.54
CA LEU A 279 11.78 2.14 6.38
C LEU A 279 11.97 3.53 6.98
N LYS A 280 12.51 3.64 8.20
CA LYS A 280 12.77 4.94 8.90
C LYS A 280 13.82 5.80 8.19
N LYS A 281 14.74 5.21 7.42
CA LYS A 281 15.78 5.94 6.67
C LYS A 281 15.32 6.45 5.31
N ILE A 282 14.14 6.04 4.84
CA ILE A 282 13.58 6.54 3.57
C ILE A 282 12.83 7.84 3.84
N SER A 283 13.23 8.90 3.14
CA SER A 283 12.55 10.20 3.16
C SER A 283 11.45 10.23 2.12
N PHE A 284 10.24 10.60 2.52
CA PHE A 284 9.10 10.78 1.63
C PHE A 284 8.81 12.25 1.33
N SER A 285 8.29 12.52 0.13
CA SER A 285 8.16 13.84 -0.48
C SER A 285 6.92 14.61 -0.03
N THR A 286 5.89 13.90 0.45
CA THR A 286 4.62 14.46 0.87
C THR A 286 4.18 13.96 2.23
N ASP A 287 3.39 14.79 2.93
CA ASP A 287 2.81 14.44 4.23
C ASP A 287 1.93 13.18 4.18
N TYR A 288 1.32 12.91 3.02
CA TYR A 288 0.54 11.69 2.78
C TYR A 288 1.40 10.43 2.90
N PHE A 289 2.54 10.39 2.20
CA PHE A 289 3.45 9.24 2.25
C PHE A 289 4.17 9.12 3.60
N THR A 290 4.50 10.24 4.25
CA THR A 290 5.02 10.25 5.62
C THR A 290 3.99 9.68 6.61
N GLY A 291 2.71 10.04 6.50
CA GLY A 291 1.64 9.44 7.31
C GLY A 291 1.50 7.94 7.08
N GLN A 292 1.58 7.48 5.83
CA GLN A 292 1.58 6.06 5.51
C GLN A 292 2.77 5.29 6.11
N GLN A 293 3.96 5.88 6.08
CA GLN A 293 5.15 5.32 6.72
C GLN A 293 4.92 5.12 8.22
N GLN A 294 4.35 6.11 8.91
CA GLN A 294 4.03 6.00 10.34
C GLN A 294 3.03 4.89 10.63
N ILE A 295 1.98 4.77 9.81
CA ILE A 295 0.99 3.68 9.93
C ILE A 295 1.65 2.32 9.76
N ILE A 296 2.54 2.14 8.78
CA ILE A 296 3.27 0.87 8.59
C ILE A 296 4.14 0.56 9.81
N ILE A 297 4.86 1.55 10.33
CA ILE A 297 5.70 1.37 11.53
C ILE A 297 4.83 0.91 12.71
N PHE A 298 3.73 1.61 12.98
CA PHE A 298 2.78 1.23 14.03
C PHE A 298 2.26 -0.21 13.84
N LEU A 299 1.84 -0.59 12.64
CA LEU A 299 1.34 -1.93 12.35
C LEU A 299 2.40 -3.01 12.62
N ILE A 300 3.66 -2.75 12.26
CA ILE A 300 4.77 -3.67 12.49
C ILE A 300 5.07 -3.79 13.98
N ASP A 301 5.25 -2.66 14.67
CA ASP A 301 5.59 -2.63 16.10
C ASP A 301 4.49 -3.30 16.94
N ASN A 302 3.22 -3.02 16.61
CA ASN A 302 2.06 -3.62 17.26
C ASN A 302 2.01 -5.15 17.05
N ARG A 303 2.20 -5.62 15.81
CA ARG A 303 2.19 -7.05 15.50
C ARG A 303 3.38 -7.78 16.11
N LEU A 304 4.55 -7.15 16.17
CA LEU A 304 5.72 -7.68 16.85
C LEU A 304 5.46 -7.85 18.35
N ALA A 305 4.92 -6.83 19.03
CA ALA A 305 4.57 -6.90 20.44
C ALA A 305 3.56 -8.01 20.74
N HIS A 306 2.54 -8.21 19.88
CA HIS A 306 1.62 -9.35 19.99
C HIS A 306 2.32 -10.71 19.84
N LYS A 307 3.28 -10.85 18.92
CA LYS A 307 4.04 -12.10 18.71
C LYS A 307 5.04 -12.38 19.82
N GLU A 308 5.51 -11.34 20.50
CA GLU A 308 6.44 -11.42 21.63
C GLU A 308 5.74 -11.50 22.98
N TYR A 309 4.40 -11.52 23.00
CA TYR A 309 3.61 -11.57 24.23
C TYR A 309 3.82 -10.35 25.14
N ASN A 310 4.32 -9.24 24.59
CA ASN A 310 4.56 -8.00 25.32
C ASN A 310 3.28 -7.16 25.33
N TYR A 311 2.32 -7.56 26.15
CA TYR A 311 1.00 -6.94 26.20
C TYR A 311 0.97 -5.55 26.85
N ASP A 312 1.98 -5.21 27.64
CA ASP A 312 2.15 -3.85 28.15
C ASP A 312 2.49 -2.88 27.01
N GLU A 313 3.39 -3.26 26.10
CA GLU A 313 3.69 -2.46 24.91
C GLU A 313 2.48 -2.37 23.96
N VAL A 314 1.73 -3.47 23.77
CA VAL A 314 0.47 -3.45 23.00
C VAL A 314 -0.50 -2.42 23.56
N LYS A 315 -0.67 -2.38 24.89
CA LYS A 315 -1.56 -1.42 25.55
C LYS A 315 -1.09 0.02 25.38
N LYS A 316 0.23 0.26 25.47
CA LYS A 316 0.83 1.57 25.21
C LYS A 316 0.59 2.02 23.76
N LEU A 317 0.91 1.18 22.79
CA LEU A 317 0.70 1.44 21.36
C LEU A 317 -0.78 1.70 21.04
N TYR A 318 -1.70 0.97 21.68
CA TYR A 318 -3.14 1.22 21.55
C TYR A 318 -3.53 2.62 22.03
N LEU A 319 -3.03 3.06 23.19
CA LEU A 319 -3.30 4.40 23.70
C LEU A 319 -2.72 5.49 22.78
N GLU A 320 -1.51 5.30 22.28
CA GLU A 320 -0.89 6.20 21.29
C GLU A 320 -1.72 6.29 20.00
N SER A 321 -2.19 5.14 19.48
CA SER A 321 -2.97 5.08 18.24
C SER A 321 -4.26 5.91 18.31
N LYS A 322 -4.86 6.08 19.49
CA LYS A 322 -6.06 6.92 19.66
C LYS A 322 -5.79 8.39 19.40
N ASN A 323 -4.60 8.89 19.75
CA ASN A 323 -4.25 10.29 19.58
C ASN A 323 -3.97 10.63 18.10
N HIS A 324 -3.60 9.62 17.31
CA HIS A 324 -3.25 9.78 15.89
C HIS A 324 -4.31 9.25 14.93
N LEU A 325 -5.39 8.63 15.42
CA LEU A 325 -6.32 7.87 14.58
C LEU A 325 -6.94 8.70 13.47
N ASP A 326 -7.45 9.90 13.78
CA ASP A 326 -8.11 10.75 12.78
C ASP A 326 -7.13 11.17 11.68
N GLU A 327 -5.94 11.62 12.07
CA GLU A 327 -4.85 11.97 11.14
C GLU A 327 -4.42 10.78 10.27
N TRP A 328 -4.27 9.60 10.88
CA TRP A 328 -3.93 8.38 10.17
C TRP A 328 -5.03 7.99 9.19
N LEU A 329 -6.31 8.06 9.56
CA LEU A 329 -7.41 7.70 8.66
C LEU A 329 -7.48 8.61 7.43
N GLU A 330 -7.16 9.90 7.58
CA GLU A 330 -7.04 10.84 6.45
C GLU A 330 -5.91 10.48 5.48
N LYS A 331 -4.76 10.03 6.02
CA LYS A 331 -3.54 9.74 5.24
C LYS A 331 -3.41 8.26 4.81
N CYS A 332 -4.25 7.38 5.37
CA CYS A 332 -4.19 5.94 5.13
C CYS A 332 -4.75 5.58 3.76
N ALA A 333 -3.99 4.78 3.00
CA ALA A 333 -4.46 4.16 1.78
C ALA A 333 -5.75 3.34 2.06
N LEU A 334 -6.72 3.41 1.15
CA LEU A 334 -8.04 2.77 1.36
C LEU A 334 -7.91 1.27 1.64
N GLU A 335 -6.98 0.59 0.99
CA GLU A 335 -6.71 -0.83 1.19
C GLU A 335 -6.09 -1.20 2.55
N TRP A 336 -5.58 -0.22 3.31
CA TRP A 336 -4.94 -0.44 4.61
C TRP A 336 -5.80 -0.01 5.79
N ARG A 337 -6.81 0.83 5.57
CA ARG A 337 -7.79 1.21 6.60
C ARG A 337 -8.37 -0.01 7.35
N PRO A 338 -8.83 -1.08 6.66
CA PRO A 338 -9.17 -2.35 7.31
C PRO A 338 -8.06 -2.85 8.23
N VAL A 339 -6.83 -2.96 7.73
CA VAL A 339 -5.70 -3.52 8.49
C VAL A 339 -5.44 -2.68 9.76
N LEU A 340 -5.47 -1.36 9.65
CA LEU A 340 -5.27 -0.43 10.76
C LEU A 340 -6.34 -0.58 11.83
N LEU A 341 -7.62 -0.50 11.45
CA LEU A 341 -8.75 -0.63 12.38
C LEU A 341 -8.80 -2.03 13.01
N GLY A 342 -8.46 -3.05 12.24
CA GLY A 342 -8.33 -4.42 12.72
C GLY A 342 -7.24 -4.58 13.76
N SER A 343 -6.05 -4.05 13.51
CA SER A 343 -4.94 -4.07 14.46
C SER A 343 -5.31 -3.36 15.76
N ILE A 344 -5.91 -2.16 15.67
CA ILE A 344 -6.36 -1.40 16.85
C ILE A 344 -7.45 -2.17 17.60
N SER A 345 -8.36 -2.83 16.89
CA SER A 345 -9.41 -3.66 17.49
C SER A 345 -8.82 -4.82 18.30
N ILE A 346 -7.82 -5.52 17.75
CA ILE A 346 -7.10 -6.58 18.43
C ILE A 346 -6.39 -6.04 19.68
N SER A 347 -5.70 -4.91 19.57
CA SER A 347 -5.02 -4.30 20.73
C SER A 347 -5.99 -3.86 21.82
N ALA A 348 -7.16 -3.33 21.45
CA ALA A 348 -8.23 -2.98 22.40
C ALA A 348 -8.74 -4.23 23.14
N TYR A 349 -8.97 -5.33 22.43
CA TYR A 349 -9.38 -6.60 23.03
C TYR A 349 -8.35 -7.13 24.02
N VAL A 350 -7.09 -7.21 23.60
CA VAL A 350 -5.99 -7.70 24.43
C VAL A 350 -5.72 -6.79 25.63
N SER A 351 -6.08 -5.51 25.54
CA SER A 351 -6.10 -4.57 26.66
C SER A 351 -7.30 -4.72 27.60
N GLY A 352 -8.15 -5.75 27.42
CA GLY A 352 -9.33 -6.02 28.24
C GLY A 352 -10.58 -5.23 27.87
N LEU A 353 -10.65 -4.66 26.66
CA LEU A 353 -11.76 -3.80 26.21
C LEU A 353 -12.46 -4.36 24.96
N PRO A 354 -13.14 -5.53 25.03
CA PRO A 354 -13.75 -6.17 23.87
C PRO A 354 -14.82 -5.30 23.19
N GLN A 355 -15.60 -4.52 23.94
CA GLN A 355 -16.61 -3.62 23.37
C GLN A 355 -15.97 -2.47 22.55
N LYS A 356 -14.79 -1.98 22.96
CA LYS A 356 -14.03 -1.01 22.16
C LYS A 356 -13.45 -1.66 20.90
N GLY A 357 -13.06 -2.94 20.98
CA GLY A 357 -12.71 -3.72 19.79
C GLY A 357 -13.85 -3.78 18.77
N LEU A 358 -15.08 -4.06 19.23
CA LEU A 358 -16.28 -4.08 18.39
C LEU A 358 -16.57 -2.71 17.74
N TYR A 359 -16.36 -1.61 18.47
CA TYR A 359 -16.52 -0.26 17.93
C TYR A 359 -15.64 -0.02 16.69
N PHE A 360 -14.36 -0.42 16.74
CA PHE A 360 -13.46 -0.25 15.58
C PHE A 360 -13.83 -1.14 14.40
N LEU A 361 -14.31 -2.37 14.65
CA LEU A 361 -14.82 -3.23 13.57
C LEU A 361 -16.07 -2.62 12.91
N TYR A 362 -16.96 -2.01 13.69
CA TYR A 362 -18.14 -1.33 13.15
C TYR A 362 -17.79 -0.07 12.34
N GLN A 363 -16.80 0.71 12.79
CA GLN A 363 -16.29 1.84 12.00
C GLN A 363 -15.75 1.40 10.65
N TYR A 364 -15.10 0.23 10.61
CA TYR A 364 -14.69 -0.35 9.34
C TYR A 364 -15.88 -0.73 8.46
N GLU A 365 -16.91 -1.43 8.99
CA GLU A 365 -18.08 -1.82 8.20
C GLU A 365 -18.71 -0.61 7.47
N LYS A 366 -18.75 0.56 8.14
CA LYS A 366 -19.24 1.82 7.56
C LYS A 366 -18.36 2.39 6.46
N SER A 367 -17.05 2.21 6.57
CA SER A 367 -16.06 2.78 5.64
C SER A 367 -15.56 1.77 4.60
N TYR A 368 -16.14 0.57 4.58
CA TYR A 368 -15.67 -0.52 3.73
C TYR A 368 -15.95 -0.25 2.25
N ALA A 369 -14.88 -0.03 1.49
CA ALA A 369 -14.93 -0.09 0.04
C ALA A 369 -14.96 -1.56 -0.40
N LYS A 370 -16.10 -2.02 -0.93
CA LYS A 370 -16.34 -3.41 -1.39
C LYS A 370 -15.31 -3.97 -2.38
N SER A 371 -14.43 -3.13 -2.92
CA SER A 371 -13.42 -3.46 -3.92
C SER A 371 -12.08 -3.95 -3.35
N PHE A 372 -11.80 -3.82 -2.05
CA PHE A 372 -10.48 -4.13 -1.49
C PHE A 372 -10.52 -5.10 -0.31
N ARG A 373 -9.44 -5.89 -0.17
CA ARG A 373 -9.12 -6.80 0.94
C ARG A 373 -10.32 -7.62 1.45
N LYS A 374 -11.02 -8.32 0.56
CA LYS A 374 -12.23 -9.12 0.91
C LYS A 374 -11.97 -10.13 2.04
N GLU A 375 -10.76 -10.67 2.14
CA GLU A 375 -10.36 -11.59 3.21
C GLU A 375 -10.41 -10.95 4.61
N ILE A 376 -10.10 -9.65 4.71
CA ILE A 376 -10.15 -8.95 5.99
C ILE A 376 -11.59 -8.80 6.48
N LEU A 377 -12.55 -8.67 5.57
CA LEU A 377 -13.96 -8.66 5.95
C LEU A 377 -14.36 -10.01 6.57
N SER A 378 -13.94 -11.13 5.98
CA SER A 378 -14.16 -12.46 6.58
C SER A 378 -13.49 -12.59 7.94
N PHE A 379 -12.25 -12.11 8.07
CA PHE A 379 -11.56 -12.03 9.37
C PHE A 379 -12.36 -11.22 10.39
N PHE A 380 -12.93 -10.08 10.03
CA PHE A 380 -13.69 -9.23 10.94
C PHE A 380 -15.02 -9.80 11.39
N TYR A 381 -15.73 -10.52 10.53
CA TYR A 381 -16.94 -11.21 10.98
C TYR A 381 -16.60 -12.30 11.99
N LEU A 382 -15.53 -13.06 11.75
CA LEU A 382 -15.07 -14.08 12.69
C LEU A 382 -14.58 -13.46 14.01
N PHE A 383 -13.72 -12.43 13.93
CA PHE A 383 -13.17 -11.75 15.10
C PHE A 383 -14.24 -10.98 15.88
N GLY A 384 -15.21 -10.36 15.19
CA GLY A 384 -16.33 -9.67 15.83
C GLY A 384 -17.18 -10.60 16.69
N VAL A 385 -17.43 -11.83 16.22
CA VAL A 385 -18.17 -12.83 16.99
C VAL A 385 -17.38 -13.27 18.23
N LEU A 386 -16.07 -13.40 18.11
CA LEU A 386 -15.18 -13.62 19.24
C LEU A 386 -15.29 -12.48 20.26
N LEU A 387 -15.21 -11.23 19.82
CA LEU A 387 -15.32 -10.08 20.73
C LEU A 387 -16.70 -10.00 21.40
N ALA A 388 -17.76 -10.33 20.67
CA ALA A 388 -19.11 -10.38 21.21
C ALA A 388 -19.26 -11.51 22.25
N TYR A 389 -18.63 -12.66 22.01
CA TYR A 389 -18.54 -13.76 22.98
C TYR A 389 -17.85 -13.29 24.27
N GLU A 390 -16.73 -12.56 24.15
CA GLU A 390 -15.98 -12.01 25.29
C GLU A 390 -16.71 -10.89 26.03
N SER A 391 -17.59 -10.17 25.34
CA SER A 391 -18.40 -9.11 25.94
C SER A 391 -19.45 -9.66 26.91
N LYS A 392 -19.75 -10.97 26.85
CA LYS A 392 -20.77 -11.67 27.66
C LYS A 392 -22.17 -11.04 27.58
N ASP A 393 -22.45 -10.35 26.49
CA ASP A 393 -23.72 -9.69 26.21
C ASP A 393 -24.48 -10.50 25.15
N TYR A 394 -25.66 -11.01 25.53
CA TYR A 394 -26.46 -11.90 24.69
C TYR A 394 -26.99 -11.20 23.43
N GLU A 395 -27.43 -9.95 23.54
CA GLU A 395 -27.98 -9.19 22.41
C GLU A 395 -26.88 -8.81 21.42
N VAL A 396 -25.73 -8.38 21.94
CA VAL A 396 -24.56 -8.07 21.12
C VAL A 396 -24.05 -9.32 20.41
N PHE A 397 -23.99 -10.46 21.10
CA PHE A 397 -23.60 -11.73 20.50
C PHE A 397 -24.53 -12.15 19.37
N ASN A 398 -25.84 -12.19 19.61
CA ASN A 398 -26.81 -12.61 18.59
C ASN A 398 -26.81 -11.69 17.37
N THR A 399 -26.75 -10.38 17.57
CA THR A 399 -26.70 -9.41 16.48
C THR A 399 -25.44 -9.58 15.63
N THR A 400 -24.29 -9.74 16.27
CA THR A 400 -22.99 -9.91 15.59
C THR A 400 -22.91 -11.27 14.89
N TYR A 401 -23.41 -12.33 15.53
CA TYR A 401 -23.51 -13.67 14.95
C TYR A 401 -24.38 -13.69 13.70
N HIS A 402 -25.56 -13.05 13.74
CA HIS A 402 -26.47 -13.01 12.59
C HIS A 402 -25.82 -12.31 11.39
N LYS A 403 -25.12 -11.19 11.60
CA LYS A 403 -24.35 -10.53 10.53
C LYS A 403 -23.27 -11.45 9.94
N ALA A 404 -22.48 -12.10 10.78
CA ALA A 404 -21.46 -13.04 10.35
C ALA A 404 -22.07 -14.22 9.56
N TYR A 405 -23.19 -14.78 10.03
CA TYR A 405 -23.94 -15.81 9.31
C TYR A 405 -24.34 -15.34 7.90
N MET A 406 -24.94 -14.15 7.78
CA MET A 406 -25.37 -13.63 6.47
C MET A 406 -24.19 -13.42 5.51
N HIS A 407 -23.01 -13.05 6.03
CA HIS A 407 -21.79 -12.95 5.23
C HIS A 407 -21.31 -14.32 4.73
N PHE A 408 -21.07 -15.27 5.64
CA PHE A 408 -20.50 -16.57 5.27
C PHE A 408 -21.49 -17.44 4.48
N TYR A 409 -22.79 -17.36 4.77
CA TYR A 409 -23.82 -18.09 4.03
C TYR A 409 -23.90 -17.65 2.55
N ARG A 410 -23.69 -16.36 2.27
CA ARG A 410 -23.69 -15.81 0.91
C ARG A 410 -22.40 -16.04 0.13
N ASN A 411 -21.35 -16.55 0.78
CA ASN A 411 -20.03 -16.78 0.17
C ASN A 411 -19.64 -18.26 0.35
N PRO A 412 -20.03 -19.15 -0.58
CA PRO A 412 -19.85 -20.60 -0.44
C PRO A 412 -18.39 -21.03 -0.19
N GLU A 413 -17.42 -20.33 -0.77
CA GLU A 413 -15.98 -20.55 -0.57
C GLU A 413 -15.54 -20.37 0.89
N HIS A 414 -16.28 -19.57 1.66
CA HIS A 414 -16.01 -19.28 3.07
C HIS A 414 -16.94 -20.05 4.02
N TYR A 415 -17.83 -20.89 3.47
CA TYR A 415 -18.82 -21.65 4.21
C TYR A 415 -18.22 -22.65 5.23
N PRO A 416 -17.05 -23.28 4.98
CA PRO A 416 -16.41 -24.14 5.98
C PRO A 416 -16.14 -23.44 7.32
N ILE A 417 -15.72 -22.15 7.34
CA ILE A 417 -15.57 -21.38 8.59
C ILE A 417 -16.87 -21.34 9.37
N PHE A 418 -17.98 -21.14 8.67
CA PHE A 418 -19.27 -21.00 9.33
C PHE A 418 -19.67 -22.30 10.05
N ASP A 419 -19.59 -23.43 9.36
CA ASP A 419 -20.00 -24.71 9.93
C ASP A 419 -18.97 -25.29 10.91
N GLU A 420 -17.68 -25.02 10.71
CA GLU A 420 -16.60 -25.56 11.54
C GLU A 420 -16.31 -24.75 12.79
N ILE A 421 -16.47 -23.42 12.73
CA ILE A 421 -16.07 -22.52 13.82
C ILE A 421 -17.29 -21.79 14.38
N MET A 422 -17.98 -21.01 13.55
CA MET A 422 -19.04 -20.09 13.99
C MET A 422 -20.22 -20.81 14.64
N LYS A 423 -20.79 -21.81 13.98
CA LYS A 423 -21.94 -22.56 14.48
C LYS A 423 -21.64 -23.31 15.79
N PRO A 424 -20.48 -23.99 15.94
CA PRO A 424 -20.04 -24.49 17.25
C PRO A 424 -19.82 -23.39 18.29
N MET A 425 -19.25 -22.23 17.95
CA MET A 425 -19.09 -21.11 18.89
C MET A 425 -20.42 -20.64 19.47
N ARG A 426 -21.48 -20.53 18.65
CA ARG A 426 -22.83 -20.22 19.14
C ARG A 426 -23.35 -21.28 20.11
N LYS A 427 -23.19 -22.57 19.76
CA LYS A 427 -23.58 -23.67 20.66
C LYS A 427 -22.81 -23.60 21.99
N ALA A 428 -21.53 -23.22 21.97
CA ALA A 428 -20.74 -23.05 23.18
C ALA A 428 -21.23 -21.85 24.01
N PHE A 429 -21.63 -20.74 23.38
CA PHE A 429 -22.15 -19.57 24.08
C PHE A 429 -23.45 -19.86 24.85
N GLU A 430 -24.30 -20.73 24.29
CA GLU A 430 -25.58 -21.15 24.89
C GLU A 430 -25.41 -22.17 26.05
N LYS A 431 -24.20 -22.67 26.31
CA LYS A 431 -23.92 -23.64 27.39
C LYS A 431 -23.57 -22.94 28.70
N TYR A 432 -24.19 -23.40 29.78
CA TYR A 432 -23.94 -22.89 31.13
C TYR A 432 -22.68 -23.49 31.78
N ASP A 433 -22.39 -24.77 31.56
CA ASP A 433 -21.26 -25.46 32.17
C ASP A 433 -19.97 -25.33 31.34
N ASN A 434 -18.81 -25.30 32.03
CA ASN A 434 -17.52 -25.13 31.36
C ASN A 434 -17.07 -26.40 30.62
N GLU A 435 -17.39 -27.59 31.15
CA GLU A 435 -16.95 -28.86 30.56
C GLU A 435 -17.55 -29.09 29.17
N SER A 436 -18.86 -28.84 29.00
CA SER A 436 -19.53 -28.92 27.71
C SER A 436 -18.99 -27.90 26.71
N ARG A 437 -18.64 -26.69 27.18
CA ARG A 437 -18.01 -25.66 26.34
C ARG A 437 -16.63 -26.09 25.89
N ALA A 438 -15.80 -26.60 26.79
CA ALA A 438 -14.47 -27.13 26.49
C ALA A 438 -14.53 -28.23 25.42
N LYS A 439 -15.43 -29.21 25.55
CA LYS A 439 -15.64 -30.27 24.55
C LYS A 439 -16.03 -29.74 23.17
N ILE A 440 -16.76 -28.62 23.10
CA ILE A 440 -17.09 -27.98 21.81
C ILE A 440 -15.85 -27.31 21.23
N PHE A 441 -15.08 -26.56 22.03
CA PHE A 441 -13.86 -25.90 21.57
C PHE A 441 -12.76 -26.89 21.15
N GLU A 442 -12.61 -28.02 21.83
CA GLU A 442 -11.71 -29.11 21.42
C GLU A 442 -12.06 -29.64 20.03
N LYS A 443 -13.36 -29.82 19.74
CA LYS A 443 -13.81 -30.24 18.40
C LYS A 443 -13.50 -29.19 17.32
N ILE A 444 -13.60 -27.90 17.66
CA ILE A 444 -13.22 -26.82 16.74
C ILE A 444 -11.71 -26.88 16.46
N LEU A 445 -10.89 -27.01 17.50
CA LEU A 445 -9.44 -27.09 17.37
C LEU A 445 -9.00 -28.28 16.51
N ASN A 446 -9.56 -29.47 16.72
CA ASN A 446 -9.23 -30.65 15.92
C ASN A 446 -9.55 -30.43 14.43
N ARG A 447 -10.65 -29.74 14.11
CA ARG A 447 -11.01 -29.41 12.72
C ARG A 447 -10.06 -28.37 12.10
N ILE A 448 -9.69 -27.37 12.90
CA ILE A 448 -8.70 -26.36 12.50
C ILE A 448 -7.34 -27.01 12.25
N GLU A 449 -6.90 -27.95 13.08
CA GLU A 449 -5.61 -28.64 12.92
C GLU A 449 -5.58 -29.50 11.66
N VAL A 450 -6.69 -30.19 11.32
CA VAL A 450 -6.82 -30.96 10.07
C VAL A 450 -6.84 -30.06 8.82
N SER A 451 -7.39 -28.84 8.93
CA SER A 451 -7.56 -27.92 7.80
C SER A 451 -6.49 -26.82 7.72
N GLY A 452 -5.59 -26.76 8.70
CA GLY A 452 -4.66 -25.65 8.94
C GLY A 452 -3.60 -25.46 7.87
N ASP A 453 -3.39 -26.48 7.02
CA ASP A 453 -2.48 -26.43 5.89
C ASP A 453 -3.05 -25.70 4.66
N SER A 454 -4.35 -25.38 4.67
CA SER A 454 -4.89 -24.52 3.61
C SER A 454 -4.33 -23.10 3.73
N GLY A 455 -3.85 -22.53 2.61
CA GLY A 455 -3.37 -21.14 2.56
C GLY A 455 -4.40 -20.13 3.06
N TYR A 456 -5.68 -20.48 2.93
CA TYR A 456 -6.81 -19.72 3.44
C TYR A 456 -6.80 -19.56 4.98
N TYR A 457 -6.73 -20.66 5.73
CA TYR A 457 -6.67 -20.61 7.21
C TYR A 457 -5.38 -19.95 7.69
N GLN A 458 -4.25 -20.18 7.01
CA GLN A 458 -2.98 -19.53 7.32
C GLN A 458 -3.07 -18.00 7.21
N ILE A 459 -3.71 -17.48 6.15
CA ILE A 459 -3.92 -16.03 5.98
C ILE A 459 -4.81 -15.47 7.10
N LEU A 460 -5.96 -16.09 7.40
CA LEU A 460 -6.89 -15.57 8.41
C LEU A 460 -6.30 -15.59 9.83
N PHE A 461 -5.64 -16.67 10.19
CA PHE A 461 -5.02 -16.82 11.51
C PHE A 461 -3.69 -16.05 11.62
N SER A 462 -3.18 -15.51 10.51
CA SER A 462 -2.05 -14.58 10.55
C SER A 462 -2.43 -13.25 11.22
N TYR A 463 -3.70 -12.83 11.17
CA TYR A 463 -4.17 -11.59 11.78
C TYR A 463 -4.37 -11.73 13.29
N PHE A 464 -4.97 -12.83 13.75
CA PHE A 464 -5.17 -13.14 15.16
C PHE A 464 -5.05 -14.65 15.43
N ASP A 465 -4.46 -15.01 16.57
CA ASP A 465 -4.23 -16.40 16.97
C ASP A 465 -5.49 -17.02 17.59
N PHE A 466 -6.46 -17.33 16.73
CA PHE A 466 -7.70 -18.02 17.11
C PHE A 466 -7.47 -19.38 17.79
N PRO A 467 -6.51 -20.24 17.34
CA PRO A 467 -6.24 -21.50 18.02
C PRO A 467 -5.88 -21.31 19.50
N SER A 468 -4.99 -20.36 19.82
CA SER A 468 -4.66 -20.07 21.22
C SER A 468 -5.85 -19.49 21.99
N TRP A 469 -6.74 -18.74 21.33
CA TRP A 469 -7.97 -18.29 21.94
C TRP A 469 -8.88 -19.44 22.35
N PHE A 470 -9.14 -20.41 21.47
CA PHE A 470 -9.93 -21.59 21.83
C PHE A 470 -9.29 -22.38 22.98
N ARG A 471 -7.96 -22.57 22.95
CA ARG A 471 -7.22 -23.23 24.04
C ARG A 471 -7.37 -22.48 25.38
N SER A 472 -7.34 -21.15 25.36
CA SER A 472 -7.60 -20.36 26.57
C SER A 472 -8.97 -20.63 27.16
N LYS A 473 -10.00 -20.88 26.33
CA LYS A 473 -11.35 -21.19 26.80
C LYS A 473 -11.50 -22.61 27.34
N ILE A 474 -10.79 -23.57 26.77
CA ILE A 474 -10.70 -24.93 27.32
C ILE A 474 -10.08 -24.89 28.71
N GLU A 475 -9.00 -24.12 28.90
CA GLU A 475 -8.33 -23.96 30.20
C GLU A 475 -9.03 -22.97 31.16
N ASN A 476 -10.15 -22.37 30.74
CA ASN A 476 -10.87 -21.34 31.51
C ASN A 476 -9.99 -20.14 31.93
N LEU A 477 -9.10 -19.71 31.04
CA LEU A 477 -8.23 -18.55 31.19
C LEU A 477 -8.65 -17.41 30.24
N SER A 478 -8.20 -16.19 30.55
CA SER A 478 -8.22 -15.13 29.54
C SER A 478 -7.20 -15.47 28.44
N TYR A 479 -7.39 -14.90 27.25
CA TYR A 479 -6.43 -15.08 26.15
C TYR A 479 -5.02 -14.61 26.53
N VAL A 480 -4.92 -13.47 27.23
CA VAL A 480 -3.66 -12.89 27.68
C VAL A 480 -2.97 -13.81 28.69
N ASP A 481 -3.70 -14.27 29.70
CA ASP A 481 -3.14 -15.16 30.74
C ASP A 481 -2.66 -16.48 30.15
N TYR A 482 -3.43 -17.06 29.24
CA TYR A 482 -3.05 -18.26 28.51
C TYR A 482 -1.74 -18.05 27.74
N LYS A 483 -1.64 -16.95 27.00
CA LYS A 483 -0.47 -16.65 26.18
C LYS A 483 0.78 -16.37 27.02
N LEU A 484 0.65 -15.68 28.15
CA LEU A 484 1.73 -15.47 29.12
C LEU A 484 2.18 -16.78 29.78
N LYS A 485 1.23 -17.65 30.17
CA LYS A 485 1.51 -18.99 30.69
C LYS A 485 2.27 -19.82 29.65
N TYR A 486 1.82 -19.80 28.39
CA TYR A 486 2.47 -20.50 27.28
C TYR A 486 3.90 -19.99 27.02
N ALA A 487 4.12 -18.67 27.05
CA ALA A 487 5.44 -18.07 26.88
C ALA A 487 6.43 -18.52 27.97
N LYS A 488 5.99 -18.52 29.24
CA LYS A 488 6.80 -19.01 30.38
C LYS A 488 7.19 -20.48 30.23
N ASN A 489 6.27 -21.32 29.75
CA ASN A 489 6.53 -22.74 29.55
C ASN A 489 7.48 -23.03 28.38
N LYS A 490 7.54 -22.14 27.38
CA LYS A 490 8.48 -22.24 26.25
C LYS A 490 9.90 -21.77 26.59
N ASN A 491 10.02 -20.81 27.51
CA ASN A 491 11.29 -20.26 27.99
C ASN A 491 11.35 -20.37 29.53
N PRO A 492 11.60 -21.57 30.10
CA PRO A 492 11.60 -21.78 31.55
C PRO A 492 12.77 -21.10 32.30
N ALA A 493 13.65 -20.38 31.60
CA ALA A 493 14.80 -19.68 32.16
C ALA A 493 14.87 -18.25 31.59
N SER A 494 14.11 -17.33 32.18
CA SER A 494 14.34 -15.89 32.13
C SER A 494 13.95 -15.28 33.45
#